data_AF-A0A2T5BDH5-F1
#
_entry.id   AF-A0A2T5BDH5-F1
#
_cell.length_a   1.000
_cell.length_b   1.000
_cell.length_c   1.000
_cell.angle_alpha   90.00
_cell.angle_beta   90.00
_cell.angle_gamma   90.00
#
_symmetry.space_group_name_H-M   'P 1'
#
loop_
_entity.id
_entity.type
_entity.pdbx_description
1 polymer ?
#
loop_
_entity_poly.entity_id
_entity_poly.type
_entity_poly.pdbx_seq_one_letter_code
_entity_poly.pdbx_strand_id
1 'polypeptide(L)'
;MKTLNTVNCEVMVAPSLVPGEHQIFVCGEDAGAKEQVTGMLGEFGWPAHRVLDLGGIASSRGVEMFLPLWLDLMRTLGKTHFNLEFHTGN
;
A
#
# COMPACT_ATOMS: atom_id res chain seq x y z
N MET A 1 -5.77 -9.29 -9.12
CA MET A 1 -5.63 -8.59 -7.82
C MET A 1 -4.28 -7.90 -7.79
N LYS A 2 -4.14 -6.77 -7.10
CA LYS A 2 -2.89 -6.01 -6.94
C LYS A 2 -2.82 -5.38 -5.55
N THR A 3 -1.64 -5.43 -4.93
CA THR A 3 -1.29 -4.76 -3.66
C THR A 3 0.25 -4.69 -3.47
N LEU A 4 0.73 -4.13 -2.36
CA LEU A 4 2.10 -4.14 -1.83
C LEU A 4 3.22 -3.47 -2.67
N ASN A 5 2.97 -3.05 -3.91
CA ASN A 5 4.03 -2.57 -4.80
C ASN A 5 4.51 -1.12 -4.53
N THR A 6 3.92 -0.41 -3.57
CA THR A 6 4.21 1.01 -3.28
C THR A 6 5.10 1.20 -2.06
N VAL A 7 5.66 0.12 -1.54
CA VAL A 7 6.34 0.09 -0.25
C VAL A 7 7.52 -0.88 -0.30
N ASN A 8 8.53 -0.66 0.55
CA ASN A 8 9.65 -1.58 0.69
C ASN A 8 9.18 -2.96 1.21
N CYS A 9 9.88 -4.03 0.82
CA CYS A 9 9.51 -5.41 1.20
C CYS A 9 9.50 -5.67 2.71
N GLU A 10 10.35 -5.02 3.51
CA GLU A 10 10.33 -5.18 4.96
C GLU A 10 9.08 -4.55 5.56
N VAL A 11 8.68 -3.38 5.04
CA VAL A 11 7.47 -2.67 5.48
C VAL A 11 6.19 -3.40 5.01
N MET A 12 6.24 -4.21 3.94
CA MET A 12 5.11 -5.07 3.52
C MET A 12 4.62 -5.99 4.64
N VAL A 13 5.55 -6.54 5.44
CA VAL A 13 5.29 -7.53 6.51
C VAL A 13 5.43 -6.94 7.92
N ALA A 14 5.89 -5.69 8.02
CA ALA A 14 6.06 -4.96 9.27
C ALA A 14 5.80 -3.45 9.06
N PRO A 15 4.53 -3.03 8.90
CA PRO A 15 4.18 -1.63 8.61
C PRO A 15 4.57 -0.66 9.74
N SER A 16 4.77 -1.16 10.96
CA SER A 16 5.24 -0.38 12.12
C SER A 16 6.68 0.15 11.97
N LEU A 17 7.45 -0.34 11.00
CA LEU A 17 8.77 0.22 10.65
C LEU A 17 8.68 1.66 10.13
N VAL A 18 7.51 2.06 9.61
CA VAL A 18 7.21 3.44 9.23
C VAL A 18 6.24 4.00 10.28
N PRO A 19 6.64 5.02 11.07
CA PRO A 19 5.75 5.60 12.07
C PRO A 19 4.61 6.38 11.40
N GLY A 20 3.50 6.50 12.12
CA GLY A 20 2.33 7.25 11.67
C GLY A 20 1.32 6.37 10.93
N GLU A 21 0.42 7.04 10.24
CA GLU A 21 -0.84 6.46 9.79
C GLU A 21 -0.86 6.34 8.27
N HIS A 22 0.10 5.61 7.71
CA HIS A 22 0.28 5.44 6.25
C HIS A 22 -0.62 4.35 5.66
N GLN A 23 -0.72 4.28 4.32
CA GLN A 23 -1.68 3.45 3.60
C GLN A 23 -1.04 2.33 2.77
N ILE A 24 -1.84 1.30 2.52
CA ILE A 24 -1.60 0.32 1.46
C ILE A 24 -2.85 0.20 0.57
N PHE A 25 -2.67 -0.20 -0.68
CA PHE A 25 -3.76 -0.30 -1.66
C PHE A 25 -4.10 -1.75 -1.97
N VAL A 26 -5.38 -2.01 -2.21
CA VAL A 26 -5.87 -3.24 -2.85
C VAL A 26 -6.72 -2.88 -4.06
N CYS A 27 -6.61 -3.66 -5.15
CA CYS A 27 -7.57 -3.60 -6.24
C CYS A 27 -7.69 -4.95 -6.96
N GLY A 28 -8.85 -5.22 -7.55
CA GLY A 28 -9.18 -6.47 -8.21
C GLY A 28 -10.67 -6.67 -8.40
N GLU A 29 -11.03 -7.54 -9.35
CA GLU A 29 -12.44 -7.81 -9.71
C GLU A 29 -13.14 -8.77 -8.75
N ASP A 30 -12.38 -9.65 -8.08
CA ASP A 30 -12.95 -10.66 -7.19
C ASP A 30 -12.99 -10.15 -5.75
N ALA A 31 -14.21 -10.02 -5.21
CA ALA A 31 -14.43 -9.53 -3.85
C ALA A 31 -13.91 -10.49 -2.77
N GLY A 32 -14.04 -11.81 -2.96
CA GLY A 32 -13.56 -12.81 -2.02
C GLY A 32 -12.03 -12.85 -1.96
N ALA A 33 -11.36 -12.70 -3.11
CA ALA A 33 -9.92 -12.56 -3.18
C ALA A 33 -9.44 -11.27 -2.49
N LYS A 34 -10.17 -10.15 -2.63
CA LYS A 34 -9.85 -8.91 -1.91
C LYS A 34 -10.00 -9.08 -0.40
N GLU A 35 -11.06 -9.75 0.05
CA GLU A 35 -11.27 -10.03 1.47
C GLU A 35 -10.13 -10.89 2.05
N GLN A 36 -9.76 -11.98 1.37
CA GLN A 36 -8.65 -12.85 1.80
C GLN A 36 -7.33 -12.08 1.89
N VAL A 37 -7.03 -11.26 0.89
CA VAL A 37 -5.79 -10.46 0.85
C VAL A 37 -5.79 -9.40 1.95
N THR A 38 -6.91 -8.72 2.20
CA THR A 38 -7.04 -7.76 3.29
C THR A 38 -6.87 -8.44 4.66
N GLY A 39 -7.39 -9.66 4.84
CA GLY A 39 -7.13 -10.48 6.02
C GLY A 39 -5.64 -10.76 6.24
N MET A 40 -4.94 -11.21 5.19
CA MET A 40 -3.49 -11.43 5.22
C MET A 40 -2.70 -10.14 5.52
N LEU A 41 -3.11 -9.00 4.94
CA LEU A 41 -2.51 -7.70 5.27
C LEU A 41 -2.69 -7.36 6.77
N GLY A 42 -3.85 -7.70 7.34
CA GLY A 42 -4.10 -7.60 8.78
C GLY A 42 -3.14 -8.45 9.61
N GLU A 43 -2.84 -9.68 9.19
CA GLU A 43 -1.84 -10.54 9.84
C GLU A 43 -0.43 -9.96 9.79
N PHE A 44 -0.08 -9.24 8.72
CA PHE A 44 1.16 -8.47 8.61
C PHE A 44 1.16 -7.18 9.45
N GLY A 45 0.03 -6.82 10.07
CA GLY A 45 -0.09 -5.66 10.93
C GLY A 45 -0.61 -4.40 10.24
N TRP A 46 -1.13 -4.49 9.01
CA TRP A 46 -1.81 -3.37 8.36
C TRP A 46 -3.21 -3.20 8.95
N PRO A 47 -3.53 -2.05 9.59
CA PRO A 47 -4.87 -1.82 10.11
C PRO A 47 -5.90 -1.78 8.97
N ALA A 48 -7.08 -2.36 9.18
CA ALA A 48 -8.12 -2.43 8.15
C ALA A 48 -8.51 -1.04 7.59
N HIS A 49 -8.54 0.01 8.42
CA HIS A 49 -8.84 1.38 7.98
C HIS A 49 -7.73 2.04 7.14
N ARG A 50 -6.56 1.40 7.05
CA ARG A 50 -5.40 1.86 6.28
C ARG A 50 -5.23 1.08 4.97
N VAL A 51 -6.03 0.05 4.73
CA VAL A 51 -6.12 -0.64 3.44
C VAL A 51 -7.15 0.07 2.58
N LEU A 52 -6.70 0.78 1.54
CA LEU A 52 -7.55 1.48 0.60
C LEU A 52 -7.91 0.57 -0.58
N ASP A 53 -9.19 0.22 -0.70
CA ASP A 53 -9.73 -0.47 -1.88
C ASP A 53 -9.97 0.52 -3.03
N LEU A 54 -9.17 0.40 -4.08
CA LEU A 54 -9.26 1.25 -5.28
C LEU A 54 -10.19 0.68 -6.35
N GLY A 55 -10.96 -0.36 -6.03
CA GLY A 55 -11.94 -0.98 -6.92
C GLY A 55 -11.34 -2.06 -7.83
N GLY A 56 -11.74 -2.03 -9.11
CA GLY A 56 -11.39 -3.05 -10.10
C GLY A 56 -9.91 -3.08 -10.49
N ILE A 57 -9.50 -4.09 -11.25
CA ILE A 57 -8.11 -4.33 -11.65
C ILE A 57 -7.56 -3.22 -12.54
N ALA A 58 -8.40 -2.45 -13.22
CA ALA A 58 -7.97 -1.30 -14.01
C ALA A 58 -7.18 -0.27 -13.19
N SER A 59 -7.52 -0.09 -11.91
CA SER A 59 -6.82 0.81 -10.98
C SER A 59 -5.38 0.40 -10.70
N SER A 60 -5.00 -0.86 -10.93
CA SER A 60 -3.63 -1.35 -10.74
C SER A 60 -2.59 -0.56 -11.53
N ARG A 61 -2.96 0.00 -12.68
CA ARG A 61 -2.09 0.83 -13.51
C ARG A 61 -1.59 2.06 -12.73
N GLY A 62 -2.49 2.76 -12.03
CA GLY A 62 -2.11 3.93 -11.23
C GLY A 62 -1.19 3.55 -10.07
N VAL A 63 -1.48 2.44 -9.40
CA VAL A 63 -0.66 1.94 -8.29
C VAL A 63 0.73 1.52 -8.77
N GLU A 64 0.83 0.88 -9.94
CA GLU A 64 2.11 0.47 -10.54
C GLU A 64 2.95 1.66 -11.03
N MET A 65 2.29 2.68 -11.59
CA MET A 65 2.93 3.93 -12.01
C MET A 65 3.50 4.75 -10.86
N PHE A 66 3.20 4.39 -9.60
CA PHE A 66 3.87 4.99 -8.44
C PHE A 66 5.33 4.52 -8.28
N LEU A 67 5.70 3.34 -8.80
CA LEU A 67 7.03 2.78 -8.58
C LEU A 67 8.19 3.70 -9.04
N PRO A 68 8.14 4.35 -10.21
CA PRO A 68 9.15 5.35 -10.59
C PRO A 68 9.31 6.48 -9.56
N LEU A 69 8.19 7.03 -9.06
CA LEU A 69 8.23 8.05 -8.01
C LEU A 69 8.83 7.49 -6.71
N TRP A 70 8.45 6.28 -6.31
CA TRP A 70 9.02 5.61 -5.14
C TRP A 70 10.54 5.47 -5.26
N LEU A 71 11.08 5.10 -6.43
CA LEU A 71 12.52 5.01 -6.68
C LEU A 71 13.22 6.37 -6.56
N ASP A 72 12.61 7.44 -7.06
CA ASP A 72 13.17 8.79 -6.95
C ASP A 72 13.14 9.31 -5.51
N LEU A 73 12.08 9.00 -4.75
CA LEU A 73 11.99 9.27 -3.31
C LEU A 73 13.06 8.50 -2.53
N MET A 74 13.24 7.20 -2.81
CA MET A 74 14.28 6.39 -2.19
C MET A 74 15.67 7.00 -2.41
N ARG A 75 15.98 7.43 -3.65
CA ARG A 75 17.25 8.10 -3.96
C ARG A 75 17.41 9.43 -3.22
N THR A 76 16.35 10.23 -3.16
CA THR A 76 16.37 11.56 -2.53
C THR A 76 16.48 11.48 -1.02
N LEU A 77 15.74 10.57 -0.39
CA LEU A 77 15.66 10.42 1.07
C LEU A 77 16.81 9.57 1.63
N GLY A 78 17.47 8.75 0.81
CA GLY A 78 18.50 7.81 1.24
C GLY A 78 17.97 6.72 2.19
N LYS A 79 16.66 6.46 2.15
CA LYS A 79 15.94 5.52 3.03
C LYS A 79 14.93 4.74 2.22
N THR A 80 14.55 3.57 2.73
CA THR A 80 13.52 2.70 2.12
C THR A 80 12.28 2.54 3.01
N HIS A 81 12.39 2.87 4.30
CA HIS A 81 11.27 2.86 5.26
C HIS A 81 10.54 4.19 5.21
N PHE A 82 9.74 4.37 4.17
CA PHE A 82 8.79 5.47 4.02
C PHE A 82 7.55 4.97 3.29
N ASN A 83 6.44 5.66 3.46
CA ASN A 83 5.19 5.34 2.76
C ASN A 83 4.29 6.59 2.67
N LEU A 84 3.13 6.47 2.03
CA LEU A 84 2.18 7.55 1.79
C LEU A 84 1.15 7.63 2.92
N GLU A 85 0.91 8.85 3.40
CA GLU A 85 -0.24 9.21 4.23
C GLU A 85 -1.13 10.21 3.47
N PHE A 86 -2.41 9.93 3.37
CA PHE A 86 -3.41 10.78 2.72
C PHE A 86 -4.24 11.52 3.77
N HIS A 87 -4.36 12.83 3.61
CA HIS A 87 -5.24 13.68 4.40
C HIS A 87 -6.40 14.18 3.53
N THR A 88 -7.63 13.97 3.96
CA THR A 88 -8.84 14.48 3.30
C THR A 88 -9.37 15.69 4.05
N GLY A 89 -9.69 16.76 3.33
CA GLY A 89 -10.45 17.89 3.89
C GLY A 89 -11.93 17.54 4.07
N ASN A 90 -12.62 18.33 4.89
CA ASN A 90 -14.08 18.34 4.96
C ASN A 90 -14.69 19.10 3.79
#